data_AF-A0A7G2MM82-F1
#
_entry.id   AF-A0A7G2MM82-F1
#
_cell.length_a   1.000
_cell.length_b   1.000
_cell.length_c   1.000
_cell.angle_alpha   90.00
_cell.angle_beta   90.00
_cell.angle_gamma   90.00
#
_symmetry.space_group_name_H-M   'P 1'
#
loop_
_entity.id
_entity.type
_entity.pdbx_description
1 polymer ?
#
loop_
_entity_poly.entity_id
_entity_poly.type
_entity_poly.pdbx_seq_one_letter_code
_entity_poly.pdbx_strand_id
1 'polypeptide(L)' 'MDPKRYKRRNNILYRLRKKGIRCVTKERTIFIPYGINPYDILQIRQLLSEYHFVIQTYIQ' A
#
# COMPACT_ATOMS: atom_id res chain seq x y z
N MET A 1 -14.52 4.09 11.30
CA MET A 1 -13.06 4.28 11.41
C MET A 1 -12.80 5.67 11.96
N ASP A 2 -11.84 5.80 12.86
CA ASP A 2 -11.41 7.10 13.38
C ASP A 2 -10.94 8.05 12.25
N PRO A 3 -11.33 9.34 12.24
CA PRO A 3 -10.93 10.30 11.21
C PRO A 3 -9.41 10.47 11.06
N LYS A 4 -8.64 10.38 12.15
CA LYS A 4 -7.18 10.46 12.11
C LYS A 4 -6.61 9.23 11.43
N ARG A 5 -7.16 8.04 11.71
CA ARG A 5 -6.79 6.78 11.02
C ARG A 5 -7.07 6.86 9.51
N TYR A 6 -8.19 7.44 9.10
CA TYR A 6 -8.50 7.67 7.68
C TYR A 6 -7.48 8.62 7.01
N LYS A 7 -7.17 9.75 7.65
CA LYS A 7 -6.17 10.71 7.16
C LYS A 7 -4.78 10.09 7.04
N ARG A 8 -4.36 9.30 8.04
CA ARG A 8 -3.08 8.57 8.02
C ARG A 8 -3.01 7.59 6.85
N ARG A 9 -4.05 6.77 6.64
CA ARG A 9 -4.13 5.85 5.50
C ARG A 9 -3.94 6.56 4.17
N ASN A 10 -4.65 7.67 3.96
CA ASN A 10 -4.58 8.43 2.72
C ASN A 10 -3.20 9.05 2.49
N ASN A 11 -2.53 9.51 3.55
CA ASN A 11 -1.15 10.00 3.48
C ASN A 11 -0.16 8.90 3.07
N ILE A 12 -0.33 7.68 3.60
CA ILE A 12 0.52 6.53 3.24
C ILE A 12 0.32 6.18 1.75
N LEU A 13 -0.94 6.08 1.30
CA LEU A 13 -1.29 5.82 -0.10
C LEU A 13 -0.76 6.91 -1.03
N TYR A 14 -0.86 8.18 -0.63
CA TYR A 14 -0.32 9.30 -1.38
C TYR A 14 1.20 9.18 -1.56
N ARG A 15 1.94 8.86 -0.50
CA ARG A 15 3.41 8.65 -0.56
C ARG A 15 3.79 7.48 -1.47
N LEU A 16 3.02 6.39 -1.46
CA LEU A 16 3.26 5.25 -2.37
C LEU A 16 3.01 5.62 -3.83
N ARG A 17 1.93 6.35 -4.13
CA ARG A 17 1.64 6.82 -5.49
C ARG A 17 2.70 7.78 -6.01
N LYS A 18 3.23 8.66 -5.16
CA LYS A 18 4.39 9.52 -5.44
C LYS A 18 5.65 8.72 -5.82
N LYS A 19 5.80 7.50 -5.30
CA LYS A 19 6.89 6.56 -5.63
C LYS A 19 6.60 5.71 -6.88
N GLY A 20 5.48 5.95 -7.57
CA GLY A 20 5.06 5.17 -8.73
C GLY A 20 4.40 3.82 -8.38
N ILE A 21 4.14 3.54 -7.10
CA ILE A 21 3.53 2.28 -6.68
C ILE A 21 2.02 2.36 -6.86
N ARG A 22 1.47 1.48 -7.72
CA ARG A 22 0.05 1.40 -8.00
C ARG A 22 -0.70 0.80 -6.80
N CYS A 23 -1.71 1.52 -6.32
CA CYS A 23 -2.54 1.11 -5.18
C CYS A 23 -4.02 1.30 -5.50
N VAL A 24 -4.81 0.23 -5.43
CA VAL A 24 -6.28 0.23 -5.62
C VAL A 24 -6.96 0.17 -4.26
N THR A 25 -7.60 1.27 -3.86
CA THR A 25 -8.23 1.39 -2.54
C THR A 25 -9.53 0.61 -2.39
N LYS A 26 -10.27 0.37 -3.49
CA LYS A 26 -11.54 -0.35 -3.48
C LYS A 26 -11.34 -1.82 -3.11
N GLU A 27 -10.32 -2.43 -3.70
CA GLU A 27 -9.92 -3.83 -3.47
C GLU A 27 -8.88 -3.97 -2.34
N ARG A 28 -8.33 -2.84 -1.86
CA ARG A 28 -7.20 -2.78 -0.92
C ARG A 28 -5.96 -3.52 -1.44
N THR A 29 -5.68 -3.37 -2.72
CA THR A 29 -4.58 -4.07 -3.40
C THR A 29 -3.43 -3.12 -3.71
N ILE A 30 -2.21 -3.53 -3.36
CA ILE A 30 -0.96 -2.86 -3.74
C ILE A 30 -0.28 -3.72 -4.80
N PHE A 31 0.08 -3.10 -5.92
CA PHE A 31 0.72 -3.78 -7.04
C PHE A 31 2.22 -3.53 -6.99
N ILE A 32 2.99 -4.61 -6.96
CA ILE A 32 4.45 -4.55 -6.99
C ILE A 32 5.00 -5.51 -8.06
N PRO A 33 6.14 -5.17 -8.68
CA PRO A 33 6.88 -6.12 -9.50
C PRO A 33 7.23 -7.40 -8.73
N TYR A 34 7.17 -8.54 -9.42
CA TYR A 34 7.69 -9.79 -8.88
C TYR A 34 9.19 -9.68 -8.56
N GLY A 35 9.62 -10.24 -7.43
CA GLY A 35 11.02 -10.18 -6.96
C GLY A 35 11.34 -8.99 -6.04
N ILE A 36 10.45 -8.00 -5.91
CA ILE A 36 10.60 -6.94 -4.90
C ILE A 36 10.00 -7.41 -3.59
N ASN A 37 10.74 -7.26 -2.49
CA ASN A 37 10.21 -7.53 -1.17
C ASN A 37 9.38 -6.35 -0.65
N PRO A 38 8.05 -6.51 -0.46
CA PRO A 38 7.19 -5.44 0.02
C PRO A 38 7.44 -5.02 1.47
N TYR A 39 8.01 -5.91 2.29
CA TYR A 39 8.22 -5.65 3.71
C TYR A 39 9.35 -4.65 3.99
N ASP A 40 10.23 -4.42 3.00
CA ASP A 40 11.29 -3.41 3.07
C ASP A 40 10.73 -1.99 2.96
N ILE A 41 9.51 -1.84 2.42
CA ILE A 41 8.83 -0.56 2.29
C ILE A 41 7.90 -0.38 3.50
N LEU A 42 8.34 0.42 4.49
CA LEU A 42 7.57 0.71 5.71
C LEU A 42 6.11 1.10 5.45
N GLN A 43 5.85 1.87 4.39
CA GLN A 43 4.49 2.29 4.01
C GLN A 43 3.60 1.10 3.62
N ILE A 44 4.15 0.13 2.88
CA ILE A 44 3.42 -1.08 2.50
C ILE A 44 3.16 -1.91 3.75
N ARG A 45 4.18 -2.15 4.58
CA ARG A 45 4.01 -2.90 5.84
C ARG A 45 2.89 -2.33 6.73
N GLN A 46 2.82 -1.01 6.86
CA GLN A 46 1.73 -0.33 7.57
C GLN A 46 0.36 -0.57 6.94
N LEU A 47 0.25 -0.55 5.60
CA LEU A 47 -1.01 -0.84 4.91
C LEU A 47 -1.45 -2.30 5.09
N LEU A 48 -0.51 -3.25 5.08
CA LEU A 48 -0.82 -4.67 5.33
C LEU A 48 -1.31 -4.89 6.76
N SER A 49 -0.56 -4.43 7.76
CA SER A 49 -0.85 -4.72 9.17
C SER A 49 -2.00 -3.89 9.74
N GLU A 50 -2.07 -2.59 9.42
CA GLU A 50 -3.05 -1.68 10.04
C GLU A 50 -4.31 -1.49 9.20
N TYR A 51 -4.29 -1.75 7.89
CA TYR A 51 -5.39 -1.41 6.99
C TYR A 51 -5.87 -2.60 6.13
N HIS A 52 -5.33 -3.79 6.37
CA HIS A 52 -5.69 -5.04 5.68
C HIS A 52 -5.62 -4.89 4.16
N PHE A 53 -4.58 -4.22 3.67
CA PHE A 53 -4.23 -4.29 2.26
C PHE A 53 -3.58 -5.64 1.95
N VAL A 54 -3.70 -6.04 0.70
CA VAL A 54 -3.07 -7.23 0.13
C VAL A 54 -2.11 -6.82 -0.97
N ILE A 55 -1.23 -7.75 -1.32
CA ILE A 55 -0.22 -7.55 -2.34
C ILE A 55 -0.56 -8.40 -3.55
N GLN A 56 -0.58 -7.77 -4.71
CA GLN A 56 -0.62 -8.43 -5.99
C GLN A 56 0.71 -8.20 -6.70
N THR A 57 1.46 -9.27 -6.90
CA THR A 57 2.65 -9.21 -7.75
C THR A 57 2.26 -9.30 -9.22
N TYR A 58 2.97 -8.58 -10.08
CA TYR A 58 2.86 -8.70 -11.53
C TYR A 58 4.24 -9.01 -12.15
N ILE A 59 4.21 -9.76 -13.25
CA ILE A 59 5.38 -10.01 -14.09
C ILE A 59 5.42 -8.88 -15.12
N GLN A 60 6.60 -8.30 -15.33
CA GLN A 60 6.82 -7.22 -16.30
C GLN A 60 7.10 -7.79 -17.69
#